data_AF-A0A0F5R9G0-F1
#
_entry.id   AF-A0A0F5R9G0-F1
#
_cell.length_a   1.000
_cell.length_b   1.000
_cell.length_c   1.000
_cell.angle_alpha   90.00
_cell.angle_beta   90.00
_cell.angle_gamma   90.00
#
_symmetry.space_group_name_H-M   'P 1'
#
loop_
_entity.id
_entity.type
_entity.pdbx_description
1 polymer ?
#
loop_
_entity_poly.entity_id
_entity_poly.type
_entity_poly.pdbx_seq_one_letter_code
_entity_poly.pdbx_strand_id
1 'polypeptide(L)' 'MSGKRIENEEQYEKSLAWLREKAKKLDDPLFDGPERDKLMRTYDFVADQVQRYRWRDADAKS' A
#
# COMPACT_ATOMS: atom_id res chain seq x y z
N MET A 1 15.16 3.20 0.86
CA MET A 1 14.60 1.98 1.47
C MET A 1 14.24 1.04 0.34
N SER A 2 14.90 -0.12 0.24
CA SER A 2 14.49 -1.16 -0.71
C SER A 2 13.19 -1.77 -0.17
N GLY A 3 12.05 -1.19 -0.57
CA GLY A 3 10.76 -1.67 -0.11
C GLY A 3 10.48 -3.03 -0.76
N LYS A 4 10.15 -4.03 0.06
CA LYS A 4 9.92 -5.41 -0.40
C LYS A 4 8.73 -5.43 -1.36
N ARG A 5 8.93 -6.03 -2.53
CA ARG A 5 7.91 -6.28 -3.54
C ARG A 5 6.89 -7.30 -3.03
N ILE A 6 5.64 -7.18 -3.47
CA ILE A 6 4.60 -8.20 -3.23
C ILE A 6 4.81 -9.36 -4.22
N GLU A 7 4.93 -10.56 -3.67
CA GLU A 7 5.26 -11.79 -4.39
C GLU A 7 4.12 -12.81 -4.45
N ASN A 8 3.19 -12.76 -3.50
CA ASN A 8 2.09 -13.73 -3.40
C ASN A 8 0.79 -13.09 -2.91
N GLU A 9 -0.29 -13.87 -2.98
CA GLU A 9 -1.65 -13.42 -2.64
C GLU A 9 -1.77 -13.04 -1.15
N GLU A 10 -1.13 -13.79 -0.25
CA GLU A 10 -1.16 -13.50 1.19
C GLU A 10 -0.56 -12.11 1.51
N GLN A 11 0.57 -11.77 0.88
CA GLN A 11 1.19 -10.46 1.01
C GLN A 11 0.32 -9.35 0.38
N TYR A 12 -0.37 -9.66 -0.73
CA TYR A 12 -1.30 -8.75 -1.38
C TYR A 12 -2.51 -8.43 -0.48
N GLU A 13 -3.16 -9.45 0.08
CA GLU A 13 -4.30 -9.28 1.00
C GLU A 13 -3.92 -8.51 2.26
N LYS A 14 -2.76 -8.83 2.86
CA LYS A 14 -2.22 -8.09 4.01
C LYS A 14 -1.96 -6.62 3.68
N SER A 15 -1.41 -6.36 2.49
CA SER A 15 -1.15 -4.99 2.02
C SER A 15 -2.46 -4.22 1.79
N LEU A 16 -3.48 -4.86 1.22
CA LEU A 16 -4.82 -4.26 1.07
C LEU A 16 -5.46 -3.94 2.42
N ALA A 17 -5.38 -4.86 3.39
CA ALA A 17 -5.89 -4.64 4.73
C ALA A 17 -5.19 -3.44 5.40
N TRP A 18 -3.86 -3.38 5.29
CA TRP A 18 -3.07 -2.26 5.81
C TRP A 18 -3.45 -0.93 5.15
N LEU A 19 -3.59 -0.89 3.81
CA LEU A 19 -4.01 0.33 3.10
C LEU A 19 -5.39 0.81 3.57
N ARG A 20 -6.35 -0.09 3.74
CA ARG A 20 -7.70 0.28 4.24
C ARG A 20 -7.66 0.85 5.64
N GLU A 21 -6.83 0.29 6.52
CA GLU A 21 -6.66 0.79 7.88
C GLU A 21 -6.00 2.18 7.88
N LYS A 22 -4.93 2.37 7.11
CA LYS A 22 -4.19 3.64 7.10
C LYS A 22 -4.88 4.75 6.35
N ALA A 23 -5.72 4.44 5.36
CA ALA A 23 -6.59 5.43 4.71
C ALA A 23 -7.45 6.17 5.75
N LYS A 24 -8.11 5.44 6.65
CA LYS A 24 -8.91 6.04 7.74
C LYS A 24 -8.11 6.98 8.63
N LYS A 25 -6.85 6.64 8.89
CA LYS A 25 -5.95 7.48 9.70
C LYS A 25 -5.49 8.73 8.94
N LEU A 26 -5.24 8.61 7.63
CA LEU A 26 -4.83 9.74 6.78
C LEU A 26 -5.97 10.71 6.44
N ASP A 27 -7.21 10.22 6.50
CA ASP A 27 -8.44 11.00 6.35
C ASP A 27 -8.79 11.81 7.62
N ASP A 28 -8.19 11.49 8.77
CA ASP A 28 -8.38 12.24 10.02
C ASP A 28 -7.76 13.65 9.90
N PRO A 29 -8.56 14.73 9.98
CA PRO A 29 -8.04 16.10 9.88
C PRO A 29 -7.09 16.49 11.01
N LEU A 30 -7.12 15.78 12.14
CA LEU A 30 -6.24 16.01 13.29
C LEU A 30 -4.92 15.25 13.19
N PHE A 31 -4.80 14.31 12.24
CA PHE A 31 -3.56 13.58 12.01
C PHE A 31 -2.72 14.32 10.97
N ASP A 32 -1.85 15.23 11.44
CA ASP A 32 -1.00 16.09 10.61
C ASP A 32 0.50 16.00 10.95
N GLY A 33 1.29 16.84 10.29
CA GLY A 33 2.73 16.96 10.54
C GLY A 33 3.62 15.84 9.96
N PRO A 34 4.89 15.78 10.39
CA PRO A 34 5.91 14.92 9.79
C PRO A 34 5.58 13.42 9.84
N GLU A 35 4.82 12.98 10.85
CA GLU A 35 4.37 11.59 10.95
C GLU A 35 3.33 11.26 9.90
N ARG A 36 2.41 12.20 9.60
CA ARG A 36 1.45 12.06 8.51
C ARG A 36 2.16 11.96 7.17
N ASP A 37 3.13 12.83 6.91
CA ASP A 37 3.90 12.83 5.66
C ASP A 37 4.67 11.52 5.47
N LYS A 38 5.27 10.98 6.55
CA LYS A 38 5.94 9.69 6.52
C LYS A 38 4.96 8.54 6.27
N LEU A 39 3.77 8.59 6.88
CA LEU A 39 2.73 7.59 6.64
C LEU A 39 2.24 7.65 5.20
N MET A 40 2.03 8.85 4.65
CA MET A 40 1.60 9.06 3.27
C MET A 40 2.61 8.48 2.28
N ARG A 41 3.91 8.74 2.46
CA ARG A 41 4.96 8.15 1.60
C ARG A 41 4.96 6.63 1.63
N THR A 42 4.76 6.05 2.82
CA THR A 42 4.65 4.59 2.96
C THR A 42 3.38 4.08 2.30
N TYR A 43 2.28 4.81 2.44
CA TYR A 43 0.99 4.50 1.83
C TYR A 43 1.10 4.43 0.31
N ASP A 44 1.64 5.48 -0.31
CA ASP A 44 1.83 5.56 -1.75
C ASP A 44 2.71 4.42 -2.27
N PHE A 45 3.79 4.10 -1.54
CA PHE A 45 4.66 2.98 -1.88
C PHE A 45 3.91 1.64 -1.87
N VAL A 46 3.16 1.35 -0.79
CA VAL A 46 2.41 0.09 -0.69
C VAL A 46 1.31 0.01 -1.74
N ALA A 47 0.63 1.13 -2.03
CA ALA A 47 -0.40 1.20 -3.07
C ALA A 47 0.16 0.89 -4.47
N ASP A 48 1.32 1.46 -4.82
CA ASP A 48 2.02 1.14 -6.07
C ASP A 48 2.40 -0.34 -6.16
N GLN A 49 2.89 -0.95 -5.06
CA GLN A 49 3.23 -2.38 -5.07
C GLN A 49 2.02 -3.29 -5.27
N VAL A 50 0.88 -2.94 -4.66
CA VAL A 50 -0.42 -3.64 -4.84
C VAL A 50 -0.87 -3.57 -6.29
N GLN A 51 -0.83 -2.38 -6.92
CA GLN A 51 -1.20 -2.21 -8.32
C GLN A 51 -0.28 -3.03 -9.25
N ARG A 52 1.04 -2.96 -9.03
CA ARG A 52 2.01 -3.74 -9.80
C ARG A 52 1.79 -5.24 -9.66
N TYR A 53 1.42 -5.73 -8.46
CA TYR A 53 1.09 -7.15 -8.28
C TYR A 53 -0.13 -7.54 -9.10
N ARG A 54 -1.20 -6.74 -9.04
CA ARG A 54 -2.44 -7.01 -9.76
C ARG A 54 -2.26 -7.01 -11.27
N TRP A 55 -1.46 -6.10 -11.82
CA TRP A 55 -1.15 -6.08 -13.25
C TRP A 55 -0.36 -7.30 -13.71
N ARG A 56 0.66 -7.71 -12.93
CA ARG A 56 1.45 -8.92 -13.23
C ARG A 56 0.59 -10.18 -13.19
N ASP A 57 -0.30 -10.29 -12.21
CA ASP A 57 -1.23 -11.42 -12.08
C ASP A 57 -2.24 -11.47 -13.24
N ALA A 58 -2.71 -10.31 -13.71
CA ALA A 58 -3.59 -10.24 -14.88
C ALA A 58 -2.88 -10.63 -16.18
N ASP A 59 -1.66 -10.12 -16.40
CA ASP A 59 -0.82 -10.46 -17.56
C ASP A 59 -0.50 -11.96 -17.59
N ALA A 60 -0.18 -12.57 -16.44
CA ALA A 60 0.08 -14.01 -16.34
C ALA A 60 -1.14 -14.90 -16.63
N LYS A 61 -2.36 -14.33 -16.62
CA LYS A 61 -3.63 -15.02 -16.90
C LYS A 61 -4.17 -14.76 -18.31
N SER A 62 -3.50 -13.92 -19.10
CA SER A 62 -3.92 -13.48 -20.44
C SER A 62 -3.42 -14.39 -21.56
#